data_AF-A0A173ZJ65-F1
#
_entry.id   AF-A0A173ZJ65-F1
#
_cell.length_a   1.000
_cell.length_b   1.000
_cell.length_c   1.000
_cell.angle_alpha   90.00
_cell.angle_beta   90.00
_cell.angle_gamma   90.00
#
_symmetry.space_group_name_H-M   'P 1'
#
loop_
_entity.id
_entity.type
_entity.pdbx_description
1 polymer ?
#
loop_
_entity_poly.entity_id
_entity_poly.type
_entity_poly.pdbx_seq_one_letter_code
_entity_poly.pdbx_strand_id
1 'polypeptide(L)'
;MKIRMDFVTNSSSSSFILARNERLNEKQKDKIIEYVEKTFLGKRILTPESTEEEIQKILDENVFGEEERDAVRKALHDGKMIYSDCVCFEDCLYNYESVYEDIWEIMQENSDGDFEEIDGDLSY
;
A
#
# COMPACT_ATOMS: atom_id res chain seq x y z
N MET A 1 -7.39 -0.94 27.44
CA MET A 1 -6.19 -0.73 28.31
C MET A 1 -5.46 -2.03 28.58
N LYS A 2 -4.56 -2.42 27.67
CA LYS A 2 -3.60 -3.51 27.87
C LYS A 2 -2.42 -2.99 28.70
N ILE A 3 -2.05 -3.67 29.77
CA ILE A 3 -0.86 -3.31 30.57
C ILE A 3 0.32 -4.11 30.02
N ARG A 4 1.18 -3.44 29.24
CA ARG A 4 2.46 -4.00 28.79
C ARG A 4 3.58 -3.31 29.57
N MET A 5 4.63 -4.05 29.94
CA MET A 5 5.71 -3.53 30.78
C MET A 5 6.25 -2.20 30.22
N ASP A 6 6.11 -1.15 31.02
CA ASP A 6 6.78 0.16 30.96
C ASP A 6 6.53 1.10 29.77
N PHE A 7 5.67 0.76 28.79
CA PHE A 7 5.21 1.72 27.78
C PHE A 7 3.76 2.13 28.03
N VAL A 8 3.54 3.39 28.38
CA VAL A 8 2.19 3.97 28.44
C VAL A 8 1.69 4.15 26.99
N THR A 9 1.12 3.10 26.41
CA THR A 9 0.29 3.22 25.20
C THR A 9 -0.97 3.98 25.59
N ASN A 10 -1.04 5.26 25.22
CA ASN A 10 -2.23 6.09 25.40
C ASN A 10 -3.23 5.82 24.25
N SER A 11 -4.38 6.50 24.25
CA SER A 11 -5.42 6.38 23.19
C SER A 11 -4.99 6.83 21.79
N SER A 12 -3.69 7.04 21.56
CA SER A 12 -3.12 7.48 20.29
C SER A 12 -1.91 6.64 19.88
N SER A 13 -1.64 5.53 20.56
CA SER A 13 -0.52 4.64 20.24
C SER A 13 -0.77 3.21 20.72
N SER A 14 -0.32 2.24 19.92
CA SER A 14 -0.23 0.84 20.30
C SER A 14 1.21 0.35 20.17
N SER A 15 1.52 -0.78 20.79
CA SER A 15 2.84 -1.42 20.71
C SER A 15 2.67 -2.83 20.17
N PHE A 16 3.76 -3.45 19.72
CA PHE A 16 3.74 -4.83 19.24
C PHE A 16 5.06 -5.56 19.51
N ILE A 17 4.99 -6.89 19.56
CA ILE A 17 6.15 -7.78 19.65
C ILE A 17 6.00 -8.86 18.57
N LEU A 18 7.00 -8.96 17.70
CA LEU A 18 7.07 -9.95 16.62
C LEU A 18 8.37 -10.75 16.75
N ALA A 19 8.31 -12.03 16.47
CA ALA A 19 9.48 -12.88 16.27
C ALA A 19 9.59 -13.23 14.79
N ARG A 20 10.79 -13.09 14.23
CA ARG A 20 11.06 -13.48 12.84
C ARG A 20 12.51 -13.81 12.59
N ASN A 21 12.75 -14.55 11.51
CA ASN A 21 14.08 -14.66 10.94
C ASN A 21 14.56 -13.32 10.39
N GLU A 22 15.88 -13.15 10.31
CA GLU A 22 16.51 -11.90 9.85
C GLU A 22 16.01 -11.49 8.45
N ARG A 23 15.87 -12.46 7.53
CA ARG A 23 15.42 -12.23 6.16
C ARG A 23 14.04 -12.81 5.92
N LEU A 24 13.29 -12.13 5.06
CA LEU A 24 12.04 -12.64 4.50
C LEU A 24 12.32 -13.82 3.58
N ASN A 25 11.44 -14.82 3.62
CA ASN A 25 11.43 -15.87 2.61
C ASN A 25 10.86 -15.33 1.28
N GLU A 26 11.03 -16.08 0.18
CA GLU A 26 10.61 -15.62 -1.14
C GLU A 26 9.09 -15.48 -1.27
N LYS A 27 8.29 -16.37 -0.64
CA LYS A 27 6.82 -16.28 -0.68
C LYS A 27 6.32 -14.99 -0.02
N GLN A 28 6.89 -14.64 1.14
CA GLN A 28 6.60 -13.40 1.84
C GLN A 28 6.95 -12.18 0.99
N LYS A 29 8.13 -12.17 0.34
CA LYS A 29 8.53 -11.08 -0.56
C LYS A 29 7.55 -10.92 -1.71
N ASP A 30 7.23 -12.01 -2.40
CA ASP A 30 6.33 -11.99 -3.54
C ASP A 30 4.95 -11.46 -3.14
N LYS A 31 4.43 -11.87 -1.99
CA LYS A 31 3.11 -11.44 -1.50
C LYS A 31 3.08 -10.00 -1.02
N ILE A 32 4.15 -9.53 -0.38
CA ILE A 32 4.29 -8.12 -0.01
C ILE A 32 4.35 -7.24 -1.26
N ILE A 33 5.08 -7.67 -2.31
CA ILE A 33 5.13 -6.94 -3.58
C ILE A 33 3.73 -6.89 -4.21
N GLU A 34 3.02 -8.02 -4.25
CA GLU A 34 1.63 -8.08 -4.75
C GLU A 34 0.69 -7.13 -3.98
N TYR A 35 0.83 -7.07 -2.65
CA TYR A 35 0.08 -6.14 -1.81
C TYR A 35 0.41 -4.67 -2.13
N VAL A 36 1.71 -4.34 -2.28
CA VAL A 36 2.14 -2.99 -2.66
C VAL A 36 1.57 -2.58 -4.03
N GLU A 37 1.64 -3.47 -5.02
CA GLU A 37 1.12 -3.20 -6.36
C GLU A 37 -0.40 -2.97 -6.37
N LYS A 38 -1.15 -3.66 -5.52
CA LYS A 38 -2.62 -3.53 -5.44
C LYS A 38 -3.08 -2.35 -4.61
N THR A 39 -2.41 -2.09 -3.49
CA THR A 39 -2.89 -1.16 -2.46
C THR A 39 -2.27 0.23 -2.59
N PHE A 40 -1.00 0.32 -3.02
CA PHE A 40 -0.24 1.58 -2.98
C PHE A 40 0.02 2.21 -4.35
N LEU A 41 -0.14 1.47 -5.44
CA LEU A 41 0.05 2.01 -6.80
C LEU A 41 -1.25 2.56 -7.41
N GLY A 42 -2.37 2.44 -6.71
CA GLY A 42 -3.66 2.96 -7.16
C GLY A 42 -4.26 2.19 -8.32
N LYS A 43 -5.28 2.77 -8.95
CA LYS A 43 -5.98 2.14 -10.07
C LYS A 43 -5.29 2.46 -11.39
N ARG A 44 -5.05 1.43 -12.19
CA ARG A 44 -4.64 1.61 -13.60
C ARG A 44 -5.77 2.28 -14.40
N ILE A 45 -5.49 3.43 -14.98
CA ILE A 45 -6.46 4.24 -15.73
C ILE A 45 -6.18 4.28 -17.24
N LEU A 46 -4.92 4.16 -17.66
CA LEU A 46 -4.54 4.12 -19.08
C LEU A 46 -3.41 3.12 -19.32
N THR A 47 -3.34 2.61 -20.55
CA THR A 47 -2.29 1.73 -21.03
C THR A 47 -1.71 2.27 -22.33
N PRO A 48 -0.50 1.83 -22.76
CA PRO A 48 0.06 2.22 -24.05
C PRO A 48 -0.83 1.90 -25.26
N GLU A 49 -1.80 0.99 -25.10
CA GLU A 49 -2.76 0.58 -26.13
C GLU A 49 -4.05 1.43 -26.13
N SER A 50 -4.22 2.34 -25.16
CA SER A 50 -5.39 3.21 -25.07
C SER A 50 -5.49 4.15 -26.27
N THR A 51 -6.71 4.39 -26.77
CA THR A 51 -6.91 5.30 -27.91
C THR A 51 -6.81 6.77 -27.48
N GLU A 52 -6.58 7.68 -28.43
CA GLU A 52 -6.53 9.12 -28.10
C GLU A 52 -7.86 9.60 -27.51
N GLU A 53 -9.00 9.06 -27.93
CA GLU A 53 -10.30 9.37 -27.34
C GLU A 53 -10.39 8.93 -25.88
N GLU A 54 -9.88 7.74 -25.54
CA GLU A 54 -9.84 7.24 -24.15
C GLU A 54 -8.89 8.08 -23.28
N ILE A 55 -7.71 8.41 -23.82
CA ILE A 55 -6.72 9.26 -23.15
C ILE A 55 -7.33 10.64 -22.88
N GLN A 56 -7.90 11.28 -23.90
CA GLN A 56 -8.48 12.61 -23.79
C GLN A 56 -9.65 12.63 -22.79
N LYS A 57 -10.51 11.60 -22.83
CA LYS A 57 -11.61 11.46 -21.85
C LYS A 57 -11.09 11.44 -20.42
N ILE A 58 -10.08 10.61 -20.12
CA ILE A 58 -9.48 10.54 -18.78
C ILE A 58 -8.83 11.86 -18.38
N LEU A 59 -8.12 12.52 -19.30
CA LEU A 59 -7.48 13.80 -19.03
C LEU A 59 -8.48 14.93 -18.74
N ASP A 60 -9.67 14.89 -19.34
CA ASP A 60 -10.74 15.88 -19.15
C ASP A 60 -11.62 15.60 -17.93
N GLU A 61 -11.84 14.33 -17.59
CA GLU A 61 -12.59 13.93 -16.38
C GLU A 61 -11.82 14.18 -15.08
N ASN A 62 -10.50 14.38 -15.17
CA ASN A 62 -9.63 14.59 -14.01
C ASN A 62 -8.98 15.99 -14.04
N VAL A 63 -8.57 16.48 -12.87
CA VAL A 63 -7.91 17.79 -12.74
C VAL A 63 -6.43 17.67 -13.08
N PHE A 64 -6.10 17.49 -14.36
CA PHE A 64 -4.73 17.56 -14.87
C PHE A 64 -4.45 18.94 -15.48
N GLY A 65 -3.38 19.58 -15.04
CA GLY A 65 -2.77 20.72 -15.72
C GLY A 65 -2.10 20.31 -17.03
N GLU A 66 -1.78 21.31 -17.87
CA GLU A 66 -1.21 21.10 -19.21
C GLU A 66 0.11 20.28 -19.18
N GLU A 67 1.01 20.57 -18.24
CA GLU A 67 2.28 19.84 -18.11
C GLU A 67 2.07 18.35 -17.77
N GLU A 68 1.08 18.05 -16.92
CA GLU A 68 0.76 16.67 -16.54
C GLU A 68 0.11 15.91 -17.70
N ARG A 69 -0.73 16.59 -18.50
CA ARG A 69 -1.33 16.04 -19.72
C ARG A 69 -0.26 15.60 -20.72
N ASP A 70 0.74 16.44 -20.96
CA ASP A 70 1.88 16.11 -21.83
C ASP A 70 2.74 14.97 -21.27
N ALA A 71 2.98 14.96 -19.96
CA ALA A 71 3.73 13.91 -19.29
C ALA A 71 3.01 12.55 -19.38
N VAL A 72 1.68 12.51 -19.23
CA VAL A 72 0.85 11.31 -19.40
C VAL A 72 1.01 10.75 -20.81
N ARG A 73 0.85 11.58 -21.85
CA ARG A 73 1.02 11.14 -23.24
C ARG A 73 2.41 10.61 -23.52
N LYS A 74 3.45 11.30 -23.04
CA LYS A 74 4.83 10.85 -23.17
C LYS A 74 5.05 9.51 -22.49
N ALA A 75 4.54 9.31 -21.28
CA ALA A 75 4.69 8.06 -20.54
C ALA A 75 4.03 6.89 -21.28
N LEU A 76 2.83 7.09 -21.84
CA LEU A 76 2.14 6.10 -22.68
C LEU A 76 2.96 5.75 -23.93
N HIS A 77 3.49 6.76 -24.63
CA HIS A 77 4.38 6.56 -25.79
C HIS A 77 5.65 5.78 -25.42
N ASP A 78 6.20 5.99 -24.21
CA ASP A 78 7.36 5.27 -23.69
C ASP A 78 7.01 3.83 -23.21
N GLY A 79 5.77 3.35 -23.43
CA GLY A 79 5.33 2.01 -23.08
C GLY A 79 4.93 1.85 -21.60
N LYS A 80 4.75 2.95 -20.87
CA LYS A 80 4.35 2.91 -19.46
C LYS A 80 2.83 2.93 -19.32
N MET A 81 2.34 2.29 -18.26
CA MET A 81 0.94 2.39 -17.85
C MET A 81 0.75 3.58 -16.91
N ILE A 82 -0.45 4.14 -16.87
CA ILE A 82 -0.79 5.27 -15.99
C ILE A 82 -1.72 4.77 -14.90
N TYR A 83 -1.36 5.10 -13.67
CA TYR A 83 -2.13 4.79 -12.47
C TYR A 83 -2.49 6.10 -11.77
N SER A 84 -3.65 6.12 -11.12
CA SER A 84 -4.11 7.27 -10.33
C SER A 84 -4.91 6.81 -9.13
N ASP A 85 -4.76 7.54 -8.03
CA ASP A 85 -5.56 7.42 -6.82
C ASP A 85 -5.52 8.73 -6.02
N CYS A 86 -6.29 8.80 -4.95
CA CYS A 86 -6.31 9.93 -4.02
C CYS A 86 -5.92 9.46 -2.61
N VAL A 87 -4.99 10.16 -1.98
CA VAL A 87 -4.62 9.94 -0.58
C VAL A 87 -5.37 10.93 0.31
N CYS A 88 -6.35 10.44 1.07
CA CYS A 88 -7.09 11.25 2.04
C CYS A 88 -6.33 11.31 3.37
N PHE A 89 -5.71 12.46 3.69
CA PHE A 89 -4.87 12.60 4.90
C PHE A 89 -5.64 12.44 6.22
N GLU A 90 -6.93 12.74 6.24
CA GLU A 90 -7.78 12.57 7.43
C GLU A 90 -7.99 11.09 7.76
N ASP A 91 -8.06 10.22 6.74
CA ASP A 91 -8.19 8.78 6.88
C ASP A 91 -6.84 8.07 7.04
N CYS A 92 -5.74 8.69 6.59
CA CYS A 92 -4.40 8.10 6.65
C CYS A 92 -3.96 7.75 8.07
N LEU A 93 -4.34 8.53 9.08
CA LEU A 93 -4.00 8.23 10.48
C LEU A 93 -4.70 6.95 10.98
N TYR A 94 -5.89 6.64 10.46
CA TYR A 94 -6.65 5.44 10.82
C TYR A 94 -6.21 4.19 10.03
N ASN A 95 -5.62 4.38 8.84
CA ASN A 95 -5.25 3.25 7.98
C ASN A 95 -3.87 2.64 8.26
N TYR A 96 -3.02 3.29 9.06
CA TYR A 96 -1.69 2.72 9.36
C TYR A 96 -1.77 1.41 10.15
N GLU A 97 -2.71 1.29 11.09
CA GLU A 97 -2.98 0.05 11.82
C GLU A 97 -3.26 -1.09 10.85
N SER A 98 -4.22 -0.88 9.94
CA SER A 98 -4.59 -1.88 8.92
C SER A 98 -3.42 -2.26 8.02
N VAL A 99 -2.53 -1.33 7.66
CA VAL A 99 -1.33 -1.65 6.87
C VAL A 99 -0.37 -2.57 7.64
N TYR A 100 -0.18 -2.36 8.94
CA TYR A 100 0.63 -3.27 9.76
C TYR A 100 -0.02 -4.65 9.84
N GLU A 101 -1.32 -4.70 10.15
CA GLU A 101 -2.09 -5.94 10.27
C GLU A 101 -2.08 -6.74 8.95
N ASP A 102 -2.37 -6.10 7.82
CA ASP A 102 -2.34 -6.73 6.49
C ASP A 102 -0.97 -7.33 6.19
N ILE A 103 0.11 -6.60 6.48
CA ILE A 103 1.48 -7.09 6.25
C ILE A 103 1.79 -8.27 7.18
N TRP A 104 1.38 -8.22 8.45
CA TRP A 104 1.63 -9.31 9.38
C TRP A 104 0.82 -10.56 9.06
N GLU A 105 -0.43 -10.39 8.59
CA GLU A 105 -1.24 -11.48 8.07
C GLU A 105 -0.55 -12.12 6.85
N ILE A 106 -0.11 -11.33 5.88
CA ILE A 106 0.67 -11.82 4.73
C ILE A 106 1.92 -12.58 5.20
N MET A 107 2.65 -12.03 6.17
CA MET A 107 3.85 -12.64 6.73
C MET A 107 3.57 -13.98 7.39
N GLN A 108 2.48 -14.08 8.15
CA GLN A 108 2.07 -15.27 8.90
C GLN A 108 1.51 -16.36 7.98
N GLU A 109 0.65 -16.00 7.02
CA GLU A 109 0.06 -16.95 6.05
C GLU A 109 1.11 -17.57 5.12
N ASN A 110 2.19 -16.83 4.85
CA ASN A 110 3.28 -17.26 3.97
C ASN A 110 4.55 -17.63 4.76
N SER A 111 4.39 -17.89 6.07
CA SER A 111 5.45 -18.33 6.97
C SER A 111 5.73 -19.82 6.79
N ASP A 112 7.02 -20.18 6.78
CA ASP A 112 7.46 -21.58 6.91
C ASP A 112 7.97 -21.84 8.36
N GLY A 113 7.39 -21.12 9.33
CA GLY A 113 7.83 -21.08 10.74
C GLY A 113 8.86 -19.98 11.03
N ASP A 114 8.99 -19.01 10.11
CA ASP A 114 9.97 -17.92 10.15
C ASP A 114 9.41 -16.57 10.60
N PHE A 115 8.11 -16.52 10.90
CA PHE A 115 7.39 -15.38 11.45
C PHE A 115 6.34 -15.85 12.47
N GLU A 116 6.28 -15.13 13.59
CA GLU A 116 5.30 -15.30 14.66
C GLU A 116 4.95 -13.94 15.28
N GLU A 117 3.66 -13.67 15.40
CA GLU A 117 3.14 -12.56 16.18
C GLU A 117 3.03 -12.95 17.66
N ILE A 118 3.93 -12.43 18.50
CA ILE A 118 3.90 -12.68 19.96
C ILE A 118 2.83 -11.80 20.61
N ASP A 119 2.69 -10.57 20.12
CA ASP A 119 1.74 -9.57 20.63
C ASP A 119 1.52 -8.47 19.58
N GLY A 120 0.62 -8.67 18.62
CA GLY A 120 0.35 -7.71 17.53
C GLY A 120 -1.08 -7.18 17.50
N ASP A 121 -1.88 -7.39 18.55
CA ASP A 121 -3.19 -6.75 18.65
C ASP A 121 -3.02 -5.23 18.88
N LEU A 122 -3.22 -4.47 17.79
CA LEU A 122 -3.05 -3.02 17.73
C LEU A 122 -4.25 -2.24 18.30
N SER A 123 -5.38 -2.91 18.60
CA SER A 123 -6.56 -2.27 19.18
C SER A 123 -6.33 -1.69 20.58
N TYR A 124 -7.05 -0.60 20.89
CA TYR A 124 -6.98 0.16 22.16
C TYR A 124 -7.98 -0.27 23.25
#